data_AF-Q86F79-F1
#
_entry.id   AF-Q86F79-F1
#
_cell.length_a   1.000
_cell.length_b   1.000
_cell.length_c   1.000
_cell.angle_alpha   90.00
_cell.angle_beta   90.00
_cell.angle_gamma   90.00
#
_symmetry.space_group_name_H-M   'P 1'
#
loop_
_entity.id
_entity.type
_entity.pdbx_description
1 polymer ?
#
loop_
_entity_poly.entity_id
_entity_poly.type
_entity_poly.pdbx_seq_one_letter_code
_entity_poly.pdbx_strand_id
1 'polypeptide(L)'
;MNKHDPILTSARQHLRQVLNELSIAYPKEWRNIYDYWLCFELLQDNVNLKNLSEIMKSFEKEIRKDYAVFPEKVFEEIMYYTKDLERESNWKQSKVEKRTCIRPKNINANDVVGLENAIAKFEFEKFNHGTLLRKINDT
;
A
#
# COMPACT_ATOMS: atom_id res chain seq x y z
N MET A 1 18.88 -25.53 1.12
CA MET A 1 18.19 -24.34 0.58
C MET A 1 17.04 -24.01 1.51
N ASN A 2 17.06 -22.83 2.13
CA ASN A 2 16.00 -22.39 3.05
C ASN A 2 14.71 -22.15 2.27
N LYS A 3 13.61 -22.77 2.72
CA LYS A 3 12.29 -22.79 2.08
C LYS A 3 11.46 -21.51 2.32
N HIS A 4 12.09 -20.43 2.77
CA HIS A 4 11.43 -19.23 3.31
C HIS A 4 11.92 -17.91 2.72
N ASP A 5 12.77 -17.91 1.69
CA ASP A 5 13.05 -16.66 1.00
C ASP A 5 11.79 -16.26 0.21
N PRO A 6 11.10 -15.17 0.58
CA PRO A 6 9.92 -14.75 -0.15
C PRO A 6 10.37 -14.42 -1.57
N ILE A 7 9.78 -15.08 -2.57
CA ILE A 7 9.95 -14.75 -3.98
C ILE A 7 9.73 -13.25 -4.09
N LEU A 8 10.79 -12.47 -4.35
CA LEU A 8 10.64 -11.04 -4.57
C LEU A 8 9.68 -10.89 -5.75
N THR A 9 8.54 -10.23 -5.53
CA THR A 9 7.63 -9.92 -6.64
C THR A 9 8.38 -9.08 -7.67
N SER A 10 7.96 -9.18 -8.94
CA SER A 10 8.57 -8.41 -10.03
C SER A 10 8.64 -6.91 -9.70
N ALA A 11 7.61 -6.34 -9.04
CA ALA A 11 7.65 -4.94 -8.64
C ALA A 11 8.66 -4.64 -7.52
N ARG A 12 8.87 -5.54 -6.55
CA ARG A 12 9.90 -5.33 -5.51
C ARG A 12 11.31 -5.30 -6.09
N GLN A 13 11.58 -6.15 -7.08
CA GLN A 13 12.86 -6.14 -7.80
C GLN A 13 13.02 -4.84 -8.60
N HIS A 14 11.97 -4.43 -9.30
CA HIS A 14 11.97 -3.18 -10.08
C HIS A 14 12.21 -1.95 -9.20
N LEU A 15 11.51 -1.82 -8.07
CA LEU A 15 11.73 -0.71 -7.12
C LEU A 15 13.18 -0.68 -6.62
N ARG A 16 13.75 -1.84 -6.30
CA ARG A 16 15.16 -1.92 -5.86
C ARG A 16 16.11 -1.47 -6.97
N GLN A 17 15.83 -1.83 -8.22
CA GLN A 17 16.63 -1.39 -9.37
C GLN A 17 16.57 0.13 -9.52
N VAL A 18 15.37 0.73 -9.52
CA VAL A 18 15.18 2.18 -9.61
C VAL A 18 15.91 2.90 -8.48
N LEU A 19 15.78 2.44 -7.23
CA LEU A 19 16.50 3.03 -6.10
C LEU A 19 18.02 2.95 -6.26
N ASN A 20 18.55 1.83 -6.76
CA ASN A 20 19.98 1.69 -7.03
C ASN A 20 20.44 2.66 -8.12
N GLU A 21 19.71 2.76 -9.23
CA GLU A 21 20.02 3.68 -10.34
C GLU A 21 20.06 5.15 -9.85
N LEU A 22 19.08 5.54 -9.04
CA LEU A 22 19.02 6.87 -8.43
C LEU A 22 20.16 7.12 -7.44
N SER A 23 20.56 6.11 -6.66
CA SER A 23 21.69 6.23 -5.73
C SER A 23 23.01 6.50 -6.43
N ILE A 24 23.18 5.98 -7.64
CA ILE A 24 24.37 6.16 -8.48
C ILE A 24 24.31 7.50 -9.20
N ALA A 25 23.17 7.86 -9.77
CA ALA A 25 22.99 9.10 -10.52
C ALA A 25 23.00 10.35 -9.61
N TYR A 26 22.45 10.24 -8.41
CA TYR A 26 22.26 11.36 -7.48
C TYR A 26 22.77 11.06 -6.05
N PRO A 27 24.07 10.75 -5.88
CA PRO A 27 24.59 10.30 -4.58
C PRO A 27 24.45 11.34 -3.46
N LYS A 28 24.50 12.64 -3.80
CA LYS A 28 24.31 13.74 -2.84
C LYS A 28 22.85 13.92 -2.40
N GLU A 29 21.90 13.43 -3.19
CA GLU A 29 20.46 13.52 -2.92
C GLU A 29 19.88 12.26 -2.31
N TRP A 30 20.70 11.21 -2.09
CA TRP A 30 20.25 9.91 -1.64
C TRP A 30 19.34 9.97 -0.41
N ARG A 31 19.68 10.81 0.58
CA ARG A 31 18.86 10.99 1.78
C ARG A 31 17.49 11.59 1.46
N ASN A 32 17.42 12.60 0.59
CA ASN A 32 16.17 13.23 0.19
C ASN A 32 15.30 12.25 -0.61
N ILE A 33 15.91 11.43 -1.47
CA ILE A 33 15.24 10.38 -2.24
C ILE A 33 14.67 9.31 -1.30
N TYR A 34 15.45 8.86 -0.32
CA TYR A 34 15.03 7.87 0.66
C TYR A 34 13.90 8.37 1.56
N ASP A 35 14.02 9.60 2.08
CA ASP A 35 12.98 10.22 2.91
C ASP A 35 11.68 10.42 2.11
N TYR A 36 11.80 10.80 0.83
CA TYR A 36 10.66 10.89 -0.09
C TYR A 36 10.01 9.53 -0.34
N TRP A 37 10.79 8.49 -0.64
CA TRP A 37 10.30 7.13 -0.84
C TRP A 37 9.53 6.64 0.39
N LEU A 38 10.12 6.72 1.59
CA LEU A 38 9.44 6.28 2.83
C LEU A 38 8.12 7.02 3.06
N CYS A 39 8.08 8.31 2.76
CA CYS A 39 6.85 9.10 2.89
C CYS A 39 5.79 8.66 1.86
N PHE A 40 6.20 8.50 0.61
CA PHE A 40 5.31 8.15 -0.49
C PHE A 40 4.77 6.71 -0.34
N GLU A 41 5.58 5.77 0.16
CA GLU A 41 5.12 4.41 0.49
C GLU A 41 3.99 4.44 1.51
N LEU A 42 4.16 5.19 2.60
CA LEU A 42 3.12 5.35 3.64
C LEU A 42 1.84 6.01 3.09
N LEU A 43 1.98 6.95 2.14
CA LEU A 43 0.84 7.58 1.47
C LEU A 43 0.07 6.55 0.63
N GLN A 44 0.76 5.75 -0.17
CA GLN A 44 0.14 4.73 -1.03
C GLN A 44 -0.57 3.65 -0.21
N ASP A 45 0.07 3.14 0.84
CA ASP A 45 -0.52 2.15 1.74
C ASP A 45 -1.81 2.66 2.40
N ASN A 46 -1.82 3.92 2.82
CA ASN A 46 -3.03 4.55 3.34
C ASN A 46 -4.15 4.70 2.29
N VAL A 47 -3.80 5.12 1.07
CA VAL A 47 -4.76 5.20 -0.05
C VAL A 47 -5.37 3.83 -0.35
N ASN A 48 -4.56 2.76 -0.36
CA ASN A 48 -5.03 1.40 -0.60
C ASN A 48 -6.01 0.93 0.49
N LEU A 49 -5.70 1.18 1.77
CA LEU A 49 -6.61 0.85 2.88
C LEU A 49 -7.94 1.60 2.80
N LYS A 50 -7.90 2.89 2.48
CA LYS A 50 -9.10 3.70 2.31
C LYS A 50 -9.96 3.21 1.15
N ASN A 51 -9.33 2.91 0.02
CA ASN A 51 -10.05 2.37 -1.14
C ASN A 51 -10.69 1.01 -0.82
N LEU A 52 -9.99 0.13 -0.09
CA LEU A 52 -10.56 -1.17 0.30
C LEU A 52 -11.73 -1.02 1.26
N SER A 53 -11.68 -0.12 2.24
CA SER A 53 -12.80 0.10 3.15
C SER A 53 -14.03 0.63 2.41
N GLU A 54 -13.85 1.53 1.44
CA GLU A 54 -14.94 2.01 0.57
C GLU A 54 -15.53 0.88 -0.30
N ILE A 55 -14.69 0.01 -0.87
CA ILE A 55 -15.13 -1.17 -1.62
C ILE A 55 -15.95 -2.10 -0.72
N MET A 56 -15.50 -2.39 0.51
CA MET A 56 -16.22 -3.26 1.43
C MET A 56 -17.59 -2.71 1.82
N LYS A 57 -17.72 -1.40 2.02
CA LYS A 57 -19.02 -0.74 2.23
C LYS A 57 -19.94 -0.85 1.02
N SER A 58 -19.41 -0.66 -0.19
CA SER A 58 -20.20 -0.81 -1.41
C SER A 58 -20.68 -2.25 -1.58
N PHE A 59 -19.79 -3.21 -1.33
CA PHE A 59 -20.08 -4.64 -1.38
C PHE A 59 -21.18 -5.05 -0.39
N GLU A 60 -21.11 -4.59 0.86
CA GLU A 60 -22.18 -4.81 1.85
C GLU A 60 -23.53 -4.29 1.32
N LYS A 61 -23.55 -3.06 0.80
CA LYS A 61 -24.75 -2.41 0.26
C LYS A 61 -25.32 -3.16 -0.95
N GLU A 62 -24.48 -3.71 -1.81
CA GLU A 62 -24.88 -4.51 -2.98
C GLU A 62 -25.49 -5.85 -2.54
N ILE A 63 -24.81 -6.59 -1.65
CA ILE A 63 -25.35 -7.86 -1.14
C ILE A 63 -26.69 -7.64 -0.45
N ARG A 64 -26.85 -6.59 0.36
CA ARG A 64 -28.12 -6.31 1.04
C ARG A 64 -29.29 -6.04 0.08
N LYS A 65 -29.02 -5.52 -1.12
CA LYS A 65 -30.06 -5.35 -2.15
C LYS A 65 -30.48 -6.68 -2.77
N ASP A 66 -29.49 -7.52 -3.07
CA ASP A 66 -29.71 -8.73 -3.87
C ASP A 66 -30.12 -9.94 -3.00
N TYR A 67 -29.82 -9.91 -1.70
CA TYR A 67 -29.99 -11.04 -0.79
C TYR A 67 -30.65 -10.65 0.54
N ALA A 68 -31.95 -10.36 0.51
CA ALA A 68 -32.75 -10.01 1.70
C ALA A 68 -32.79 -11.10 2.80
N VAL A 69 -32.38 -12.35 2.49
CA VAL A 69 -32.41 -13.50 3.42
C VAL A 69 -30.98 -13.90 3.87
N PHE A 70 -29.96 -13.12 3.56
CA PHE A 70 -28.59 -13.45 3.95
C PHE A 70 -28.42 -13.34 5.49
N PRO A 71 -27.65 -14.25 6.13
CA PRO A 71 -27.48 -14.20 7.57
C PRO A 71 -26.82 -12.90 8.05
N GLU A 72 -27.41 -12.24 9.05
CA GLU A 72 -26.91 -10.95 9.56
C GLU A 72 -25.46 -11.04 10.09
N LYS A 73 -25.07 -12.21 10.63
CA LYS A 73 -23.71 -12.48 11.09
C LYS A 73 -22.63 -12.24 10.02
N VAL A 74 -22.93 -12.51 8.75
CA VAL A 74 -21.97 -12.27 7.66
C VAL A 74 -21.74 -10.78 7.47
N PHE A 75 -22.79 -9.96 7.58
CA PHE A 75 -22.67 -8.52 7.48
C PHE A 75 -21.96 -7.92 8.70
N GLU A 76 -22.21 -8.45 9.90
CA GLU A 76 -21.49 -8.07 11.12
C GLU A 76 -19.97 -8.28 10.95
N GLU A 77 -19.56 -9.43 10.39
CA GLU A 77 -18.15 -9.71 10.10
C GLU A 77 -17.58 -8.76 9.03
N ILE A 78 -18.28 -8.54 7.91
CA ILE A 78 -17.87 -7.59 6.87
C ILE A 78 -17.68 -6.19 7.47
N MET A 79 -18.61 -5.75 8.31
CA MET A 79 -18.57 -4.43 8.93
C MET A 79 -17.51 -4.30 10.01
N TYR A 80 -17.23 -5.38 10.74
CA TYR A 80 -16.11 -5.43 11.68
C TYR A 80 -14.79 -5.18 10.95
N TYR A 81 -14.51 -5.93 9.89
CA TYR A 81 -13.28 -5.76 9.10
C TYR A 81 -13.20 -4.39 8.41
N THR A 82 -14.33 -3.87 7.92
CA THR A 82 -14.41 -2.53 7.33
C THR A 82 -13.96 -1.46 8.33
N LYS A 83 -14.46 -1.52 9.57
CA LYS A 83 -14.10 -0.56 10.64
C LYS A 83 -12.63 -0.67 11.03
N ASP A 84 -12.08 -1.87 11.06
CA ASP A 84 -10.65 -2.07 11.35
C ASP A 84 -9.76 -1.47 10.25
N LEU A 85 -10.13 -1.64 8.97
CA LEU A 85 -9.43 -0.99 7.85
C LEU A 85 -9.49 0.54 7.94
N GLU A 86 -10.64 1.11 8.29
CA GLU A 86 -10.78 2.55 8.50
C GLU A 86 -9.90 3.05 9.64
N ARG A 87 -9.86 2.31 10.75
CA ARG A 87 -9.02 2.64 11.89
C ARG A 87 -7.53 2.60 11.52
N GLU A 88 -7.09 1.58 10.79
CA GLU A 88 -5.71 1.50 10.30
C GLU A 88 -5.38 2.64 9.33
N SER A 89 -6.28 2.94 8.40
CA SER A 89 -6.15 4.08 7.48
C SER A 89 -6.03 5.40 8.24
N ASN A 90 -6.94 5.69 9.18
CA ASN A 90 -6.89 6.91 9.99
C ASN A 90 -5.58 7.03 10.79
N TRP A 91 -5.08 5.93 11.34
CA TRP A 91 -3.79 5.92 12.04
C TRP A 91 -2.62 6.22 11.08
N LYS A 92 -2.59 5.61 9.89
CA LYS A 92 -1.56 5.91 8.88
C LYS A 92 -1.66 7.34 8.36
N GLN A 93 -2.87 7.82 8.07
CA GLN A 93 -3.14 9.20 7.69
C GLN A 93 -2.56 10.18 8.74
N SER A 94 -2.77 9.93 10.03
CA SER A 94 -2.19 10.78 11.10
C SER A 94 -0.65 10.80 11.13
N LYS A 95 0.01 9.76 10.59
CA LYS A 95 1.46 9.71 10.41
C LYS A 95 1.92 10.44 9.15
N VAL A 96 1.13 10.35 8.09
CA VAL A 96 1.37 11.04 6.82
C VAL A 96 1.15 12.54 6.97
N GLU A 97 0.11 13.00 7.67
CA GLU A 97 -0.15 14.43 7.91
C GLU A 97 0.98 15.12 8.68
N LYS A 98 1.74 14.36 9.47
CA LYS A 98 2.93 14.84 10.18
C LYS A 98 4.20 14.82 9.32
N ARG A 99 4.14 14.30 8.09
CA ARG A 99 5.25 14.21 7.14
C ARG A 99 4.89 14.91 5.84
N THR A 100 5.60 15.98 5.50
CA THR A 100 5.54 16.52 4.14
C THR A 100 6.36 15.61 3.22
N CYS A 101 5.70 14.93 2.27
CA CYS A 101 6.39 14.18 1.22
C CYS A 101 7.00 15.16 0.20
N ILE A 102 8.09 15.81 0.59
CA ILE A 102 8.77 16.82 -0.23
C ILE A 102 9.51 16.10 -1.35
N ARG A 103 9.07 16.34 -2.59
CA ARG A 103 9.78 15.84 -3.78
C ARG A 103 11.24 16.34 -3.79
N PRO A 104 12.23 15.47 -4.11
CA PRO A 104 13.62 15.90 -4.20
C PRO A 104 13.77 16.93 -5.32
N LYS A 105 14.42 18.07 -5.04
CA LYS A 105 14.48 19.21 -5.96
C LYS A 105 15.65 19.17 -6.95
N ASN A 106 16.70 18.43 -6.64
CA ASN A 106 17.95 18.41 -7.43
C ASN A 106 18.10 17.13 -8.25
N ILE A 107 16.98 16.49 -8.62
CA ILE A 107 16.96 15.32 -9.50
C ILE A 107 16.01 15.56 -10.69
N ASN A 108 16.19 14.82 -11.77
CA ASN A 108 15.32 14.94 -12.94
C ASN A 108 13.87 14.61 -12.58
N ALA A 109 12.91 15.40 -13.07
CA ALA A 109 11.49 15.17 -12.82
C ALA A 109 11.00 13.80 -13.30
N ASN A 110 11.53 13.29 -14.42
CA ASN A 110 11.19 11.97 -14.94
C ASN A 110 11.67 10.85 -14.01
N ASP A 111 12.79 11.06 -13.33
CA ASP A 111 13.33 10.11 -12.37
C ASP A 111 12.48 10.06 -11.09
N VAL A 112 11.95 11.21 -10.65
CA VAL A 112 10.94 11.28 -9.57
C VAL A 112 9.69 10.49 -9.97
N VAL A 113 9.17 10.72 -11.18
CA VAL A 113 7.98 10.01 -11.68
C VAL A 113 8.24 8.51 -11.81
N GLY A 114 9.42 8.11 -12.27
CA GLY A 114 9.85 6.71 -12.33
C GLY A 114 9.85 6.04 -10.95
N LEU A 115 10.37 6.74 -9.94
CA LEU A 115 10.34 6.29 -8.54
C LEU A 115 8.91 6.16 -8.02
N GLU A 116 8.06 7.17 -8.22
CA GLU A 116 6.65 7.16 -7.80
C GLU A 116 5.90 5.96 -8.40
N ASN A 117 6.07 5.71 -9.70
CA ASN A 117 5.45 4.58 -10.39
C ASN A 117 5.94 3.22 -9.84
N ALA A 118 7.24 3.10 -9.58
CA ALA A 118 7.81 1.88 -9.02
C ALA A 118 7.29 1.61 -7.60
N ILE A 119 7.16 2.64 -6.76
CA ILE A 119 6.60 2.54 -5.41
C ILE A 119 5.12 2.16 -5.48
N ALA A 120 4.33 2.86 -6.29
CA ALA A 120 2.90 2.59 -6.41
C ALA A 120 2.62 1.16 -6.87
N LYS A 121 3.38 0.67 -7.87
CA LYS A 121 3.26 -0.71 -8.35
C LYS A 121 3.63 -1.72 -7.26
N PHE A 122 4.72 -1.47 -6.53
CA PHE A 122 5.14 -2.35 -5.43
C PHE A 122 4.10 -2.40 -4.31
N GLU A 123 3.59 -1.25 -3.86
CA GLU A 123 2.57 -1.20 -2.82
C GLU A 123 1.25 -1.83 -3.26
N PHE A 124 0.85 -1.66 -4.51
CA PHE A 124 -0.31 -2.36 -5.07
C PHE A 124 -0.14 -3.89 -5.05
N GLU A 125 0.99 -4.42 -5.52
CA GLU A 125 1.27 -5.86 -5.48
C GLU A 125 1.36 -6.39 -4.04
N LYS A 126 2.04 -5.66 -3.15
CA LYS A 126 2.18 -5.99 -1.73
C LYS A 126 0.82 -6.01 -1.03
N PHE A 127 -0.04 -5.04 -1.32
CA PHE A 127 -1.39 -4.99 -0.78
C PHE A 127 -2.21 -6.21 -1.22
N ASN A 128 -2.23 -6.51 -2.52
CA ASN A 128 -2.98 -7.66 -3.04
C ASN A 128 -2.45 -9.01 -2.54
N HIS A 129 -1.13 -9.19 -2.41
CA HIS A 129 -0.54 -10.42 -1.89
C HIS A 129 -0.63 -10.53 -0.36
N GLY A 130 -0.52 -9.42 0.37
CA GLY A 130 -0.60 -9.38 1.83
C GLY A 130 -2.01 -9.71 2.36
N THR A 131 -3.05 -9.25 1.67
CA THR A 131 -4.45 -9.55 2.01
C THR A 131 -4.80 -11.02 1.77
N LEU A 132 -4.10 -11.72 0.86
CA LEU A 132 -4.24 -13.17 0.63
C LEU A 132 -3.55 -14.03 1.70
N LEU A 133 -2.38 -13.62 2.21
CA LEU A 133 -1.55 -14.46 3.09
C LEU A 133 -1.89 -14.37 4.58
N ARG A 134 -2.48 -13.27 5.06
CA ARG A 134 -2.88 -13.16 6.48
C ARG A 134 -3.99 -14.16 6.86
N LYS A 135 -4.69 -14.74 5.88
CA LYS A 135 -5.74 -15.76 6.11
C LYS A 135 -5.25 -17.21 6.16
N ILE A 136 -4.07 -17.53 5.63
CA ILE A 136 -3.59 -18.93 5.59
C ILE A 136 -2.93 -19.35 6.91
N ASN A 137 -2.38 -18.42 7.68
CA ASN A 137 -1.64 -18.74 8.91
C ASN A 137 -2.47 -18.71 10.20
N ASP A 138 -3.73 -18.25 10.12
CA ASP A 138 -4.66 -18.20 11.27
C ASP A 138 -5.74 -19.30 11.19
N THR A 139 -5.59 -20.30 10.30
CA THR A 139 -6.46 -21.49 10.18
C THR A 139 -5.68 -22.76 10.49
#